data_AF-A0A7J7LGL6-F1
#
_entry.id   AF-A0A7J7LGL6-F1
#
_cell.length_a   1.000
_cell.length_b   1.000
_cell.length_c   1.000
_cell.angle_alpha   90.00
_cell.angle_beta   90.00
_cell.angle_gamma   90.00
#
_symmetry.space_group_name_H-M   'P 1'
#
loop_
_entity.id
_entity.type
_entity.pdbx_description
1 polymer ?
#
loop_
_entity_poly.entity_id
_entity_poly.type
_entity_poly.pdbx_seq_one_letter_code
_entity_poly.pdbx_strand_id
1 'polypeptide(L)'
;MNLVGNTKRKDQNSSRFCLVRISYKADNLATQRARAFHLEWFLDPITNEKYPKTMQNIARRKLPRFTRNDKKMFKGSMDFLGVN
;
A
#
# COMPACT_ATOMS: atom_id res chain seq x y z
N MET A 1 -39.51 35.19 20.68
CA MET A 1 -38.60 36.27 20.25
C MET A 1 -37.60 35.67 19.28
N ASN A 2 -37.66 36.13 18.02
CA ASN A 2 -36.74 35.79 16.92
C ASN A 2 -35.30 36.24 17.29
N LEU A 3 -34.24 35.67 16.73
CA LEU A 3 -33.74 36.05 15.40
C LEU A 3 -33.24 34.87 14.56
N VAL A 4 -33.78 34.81 13.36
CA VAL A 4 -33.36 34.05 12.18
C VAL A 4 -32.09 34.68 11.60
N GLY A 5 -31.12 33.86 11.17
CA GLY A 5 -29.94 34.28 10.42
C GLY A 5 -29.57 33.23 9.37
N ASN A 6 -30.18 33.33 8.19
CA ASN A 6 -29.99 32.48 7.02
C ASN A 6 -28.52 32.36 6.57
N THR A 7 -28.08 31.15 6.19
CA THR A 7 -27.00 30.98 5.20
C THR A 7 -27.51 30.16 4.01
N LYS A 8 -28.09 30.86 3.04
CA LYS A 8 -28.24 30.34 1.68
C LYS A 8 -26.86 30.25 1.05
N ARG A 9 -26.32 29.04 0.83
CA ARG A 9 -25.32 28.84 -0.23
C ARG A 9 -26.01 28.17 -1.41
N LYS A 10 -26.26 28.98 -2.44
CA LYS A 10 -26.55 28.53 -3.80
C LYS A 10 -25.22 28.19 -4.46
N ASP A 11 -25.03 26.94 -4.82
CA ASP A 11 -24.08 26.54 -5.85
C ASP A 11 -24.70 25.43 -6.72
N GLN A 12 -25.68 25.86 -7.53
CA GLN A 12 -25.99 25.21 -8.80
C GLN A 12 -24.80 25.45 -9.74
N ASN A 13 -23.78 24.59 -9.67
CA ASN A 13 -22.86 24.36 -10.79
C ASN A 13 -22.19 22.99 -10.63
N SER A 14 -23.04 21.97 -10.74
CA SER A 14 -22.65 20.63 -11.20
C SER A 14 -21.97 20.77 -12.55
N SER A 15 -20.62 20.81 -12.60
CA SER A 15 -19.73 20.46 -13.73
C SER A 15 -18.36 21.17 -13.69
N ARG A 16 -17.69 21.23 -12.53
CA ARG A 16 -16.23 21.44 -12.52
C ARG A 16 -15.56 20.34 -11.72
N PHE A 17 -15.18 19.31 -12.47
CA PHE A 17 -13.93 18.57 -12.31
C PHE A 17 -13.48 18.33 -10.87
N CYS A 18 -13.80 17.14 -10.35
CA CYS A 18 -12.99 16.54 -9.30
C CYS A 18 -11.56 16.25 -9.83
N LEU A 19 -10.74 17.27 -10.07
CA LEU A 19 -9.28 17.13 -10.01
C LEU A 19 -8.84 17.26 -8.55
N VAL A 20 -9.45 16.44 -7.70
CA VAL A 20 -9.07 16.33 -6.31
C VAL A 20 -7.94 15.31 -6.27
N ARG A 21 -6.71 15.73 -6.59
CA ARG A 21 -5.54 14.94 -6.23
C ARG A 21 -5.27 15.18 -4.73
N ILE A 22 -6.17 14.70 -3.87
CA ILE A 22 -5.91 14.67 -2.43
C ILE A 22 -4.92 13.54 -2.19
N SER A 23 -3.68 13.90 -1.88
CA SER A 23 -2.71 13.00 -1.27
C SER A 23 -3.17 12.69 0.15
N TYR A 24 -4.21 11.87 0.27
CA TYR A 24 -4.70 11.45 1.58
C TYR A 24 -3.73 10.40 2.13
N LYS A 25 -3.30 10.58 3.38
CA LYS A 25 -2.32 9.68 4.01
C LYS A 25 -2.76 8.21 3.95
N ALA A 26 -4.07 7.94 4.05
CA ALA A 26 -4.56 6.58 3.95
C ALA A 26 -4.43 5.99 2.53
N ASP A 27 -4.58 6.79 1.48
CA ASP A 27 -4.43 6.32 0.09
C ASP A 27 -2.97 5.95 -0.19
N ASN A 28 -2.02 6.74 0.32
CA ASN A 28 -0.60 6.42 0.24
C ASN A 28 -0.28 5.12 0.99
N LEU A 29 -0.82 4.94 2.20
CA LEU A 29 -0.65 3.71 2.98
C LEU A 29 -1.32 2.50 2.30
N ALA A 30 -2.48 2.69 1.69
CA ALA A 30 -3.17 1.65 0.92
C ALA A 30 -2.34 1.23 -0.30
N THR A 31 -1.76 2.20 -1.01
CA THR A 31 -0.87 1.97 -2.15
C THR A 31 0.38 1.20 -1.73
N GLN A 32 1.03 1.60 -0.63
CA GLN A 32 2.19 0.89 -0.08
C GLN A 32 1.85 -0.55 0.31
N ARG A 33 0.69 -0.77 0.94
CA ARG A 33 0.21 -2.13 1.24
C ARG A 33 -0.01 -2.94 -0.04
N ALA A 34 -0.71 -2.38 -1.03
CA ALA A 34 -0.98 -3.05 -2.29
C ALA A 34 0.31 -3.45 -3.01
N ARG A 35 1.33 -2.58 -3.02
CA ARG A 35 2.66 -2.88 -3.57
C ARG A 35 3.37 -3.99 -2.79
N ALA A 36 3.31 -3.94 -1.46
CA ALA A 36 3.94 -4.96 -0.63
C ALA A 36 3.37 -6.36 -0.93
N PHE A 37 2.05 -6.47 -1.17
CA PHE A 37 1.40 -7.72 -1.53
C PHE A 37 1.55 -8.14 -3.00
N HIS A 38 1.81 -7.20 -3.92
CA HIS A 38 1.95 -7.52 -5.35
C HIS A 38 3.39 -7.83 -5.77
N LEU A 39 4.38 -7.13 -5.22
CA LEU A 39 5.77 -7.21 -5.69
C LEU A 39 6.74 -7.55 -4.56
N GLU A 40 6.70 -6.81 -3.45
CA GLU A 40 7.74 -6.93 -2.42
C GLU A 40 7.69 -8.27 -1.67
N TRP A 41 6.54 -8.95 -1.65
CA TRP A 41 6.36 -10.17 -0.87
C TRP A 41 7.25 -11.34 -1.29
N PHE A 42 7.67 -11.42 -2.56
CA PHE A 42 8.62 -12.42 -3.05
C PHE A 42 10.01 -11.83 -3.33
N LEU A 43 10.09 -10.53 -3.62
CA LEU A 43 11.37 -9.84 -3.84
C LEU A 43 12.16 -9.64 -2.54
N ASP A 44 11.50 -9.25 -1.45
CA ASP A 44 12.16 -9.02 -0.17
C ASP A 44 12.78 -10.28 0.44
N PRO A 45 12.14 -11.47 0.39
CA PRO A 45 12.80 -12.71 0.80
C PRO A 45 14.10 -13.01 0.03
N ILE A 46 14.15 -12.67 -1.25
CA ILE A 46 15.30 -12.95 -2.12
C ILE A 46 16.43 -11.95 -1.87
N THR A 47 16.09 -10.69 -1.61
CA THR A 47 17.07 -9.61 -1.41
C THR A 47 17.49 -9.43 0.06
N ASN A 48 16.54 -9.51 0.99
CA ASN A 48 16.67 -9.15 2.41
C ASN A 48 16.42 -10.32 3.38
N GLU A 49 16.21 -11.54 2.88
CA GLU A 49 15.93 -12.76 3.65
C GLU A 49 14.71 -12.69 4.60
N LYS A 50 13.85 -11.68 4.42
CA LYS A 50 12.70 -11.38 5.28
C LYS A 50 11.56 -10.84 4.45
N TYR A 51 10.32 -11.07 4.89
CA TYR A 51 9.14 -10.44 4.30
C TYR A 51 9.05 -8.94 4.66
N PRO A 52 8.33 -8.12 3.88
CA PRO A 52 8.09 -6.72 4.24
C PRO A 52 7.34 -6.60 5.57
N LYS A 53 7.72 -5.60 6.39
CA LYS A 53 7.10 -5.34 7.72
C LYS A 53 5.57 -5.26 7.63
N THR A 54 5.05 -4.65 6.57
CA THR A 54 3.62 -4.51 6.30
C THR A 54 2.93 -5.87 6.26
N MET A 55 3.50 -6.85 5.55
CA MET A 55 2.95 -8.21 5.52
C MET A 55 3.15 -8.97 6.82
N GLN A 56 4.29 -8.82 7.49
CA GLN A 56 4.49 -9.44 8.81
C GLN A 56 3.41 -8.99 9.80
N ASN A 57 3.05 -7.71 9.78
CA ASN A 57 2.02 -7.13 10.65
C ASN A 57 0.60 -7.61 10.33
N ILE A 58 0.29 -7.84 9.04
CA ILE A 58 -1.04 -8.22 8.56
C ILE A 58 -1.24 -9.74 8.61
N ALA A 59 -0.33 -10.52 8.03
CA ALA A 59 -0.46 -11.97 7.91
C ALA A 59 -0.07 -12.71 9.20
N ARG A 60 0.83 -12.14 10.01
CA ARG A 60 1.28 -12.65 11.31
C ARG A 60 1.53 -14.17 11.28
N ARG A 61 0.65 -14.97 11.90
CA ARG A 61 0.78 -16.43 12.05
C ARG A 61 0.57 -17.20 10.74
N LYS A 62 -0.08 -16.60 9.74
CA LYS A 62 -0.29 -17.23 8.42
C LYS A 62 0.96 -17.17 7.54
N LEU A 63 1.97 -16.37 7.91
CA LEU A 63 3.18 -16.21 7.15
C LEU A 63 4.19 -17.31 7.53
N PRO A 64 4.62 -18.17 6.59
CA PRO A 64 5.59 -19.20 6.88
C PRO A 64 6.95 -18.57 7.25
N ARG A 65 7.71 -19.26 8.09
CA ARG A 65 9.07 -18.82 8.47
C ARG A 65 10.07 -19.55 7.61
N PHE A 66 11.01 -18.81 7.04
CA PHE A 66 12.11 -19.40 6.29
C PHE A 66 13.09 -20.12 7.21
N THR A 67 13.43 -21.35 6.84
CA THR A 67 14.51 -22.11 7.45
C THR A 67 15.87 -21.63 6.93
N ARG A 68 16.96 -22.12 7.53
CA ARG A 68 18.32 -21.77 7.08
C ARG A 68 18.61 -22.26 5.66
N ASN A 69 18.01 -23.38 5.26
CA ASN A 69 18.19 -23.95 3.92
C ASN A 69 17.45 -23.11 2.87
N ASP A 70 16.22 -22.68 3.18
CA ASP A 70 15.45 -21.82 2.28
C ASP A 70 16.21 -20.53 1.97
N LYS A 71 16.77 -19.89 3.00
CA LYS A 71 17.59 -18.68 2.83
C LYS A 71 18.81 -18.87 1.94
N LYS A 72 19.49 -20.02 2.06
CA LYS A 72 20.60 -20.35 1.17
C LYS A 72 20.14 -20.55 -0.27
N MET A 73 18.95 -21.10 -0.47
CA MET A 73 18.38 -21.31 -1.79
C MET A 73 18.02 -19.97 -2.47
N PHE A 74 17.49 -19.00 -1.74
CA PHE A 74 17.15 -17.68 -2.30
C PHE A 74 18.39 -16.83 -2.63
N LYS A 75 19.49 -17.04 -1.90
CA LYS A 75 20.72 -16.27 -2.06
C LYS A 75 21.39 -16.62 -3.39
N GLY A 76 21.25 -15.74 -4.37
CA GLY A 76 21.80 -15.93 -5.72
C GLY A 76 20.89 -16.73 -6.65
N SER A 77 19.60 -16.88 -6.32
CA SER A 77 18.63 -17.54 -7.22
C SER A 77 18.04 -16.61 -8.28
N MET A 78 18.40 -15.33 -8.29
CA MET A 78 17.86 -14.33 -9.20
C MET A 78 19.01 -13.55 -9.82
N ASP A 79 19.19 -13.74 -11.13
CA ASP A 79 20.22 -13.05 -11.91
C ASP A 79 19.69 -11.73 -12.52
N PHE A 80 18.40 -11.70 -12.91
CA PHE A 80 17.76 -10.55 -13.53
C PHE A 80 16.30 -10.40 -13.10
N LEU A 81 15.82 -9.16 -12.99
CA LEU A 81 14.42 -8.81 -12.75
C LEU A 81 13.88 -7.98 -13.92
N GLY A 82 13.02 -8.57 -14.75
CA GLY A 82 12.32 -7.85 -15.81
C GLY A 82 11.01 -7.26 -15.30
N VAL A 83 10.77 -5.98 -15.60
CA VAL A 83 9.52 -5.27 -15.30
C VAL A 83 8.92 -4.80 -16.63
N ASN A 84 7.60 -4.96 -16.79
CA ASN A 84 6.84 -4.50 -17.95
C ASN A 84 6.40 -3.04 -17.76
#